data_AF-A0A3Q4BJC1-F1
#
_entry.id   AF-A0A3Q4BJC1-F1
#
_cell.length_a   1.000
_cell.length_b   1.000
_cell.length_c   1.000
_cell.angle_alpha   90.00
_cell.angle_beta   90.00
_cell.angle_gamma   90.00
#
_symmetry.space_group_name_H-M   'P 1'
#
loop_
_entity.id
_entity.type
_entity.pdbx_description
1 polymer ?
#
loop_
_entity_poly.entity_id
_entity_poly.type
_entity_poly.pdbx_seq_one_letter_code
_entity_poly.pdbx_strand_id
1 'polypeptide(L)'
;MKLHFNVKLDILYFIFFTFRLFSWSGPPVSRLCPAGCTSCSAMNGCLSCKPRLFFHLERDAMWQRGTCLTSCPQGYYGTRSPHISTCSRCRGDCKSCFSEHFCTRCHPGHFLFRGKCDNSCPNGLTANATLRECTVHCEAEEWTHAGRCVQRRSMKPYRRGQESPARHVLW
;
A
#
# COMPACT_ATOMS: atom_id res chain seq x y z
N MET A 1 25.68 36.04 71.57
CA MET A 1 24.27 35.68 71.30
C MET A 1 24.25 34.69 70.14
N LYS A 2 23.95 33.42 70.41
CA LYS A 2 23.81 32.39 69.37
C LYS A 2 22.51 32.66 68.62
N LEU A 3 22.58 33.28 67.44
CA LEU A 3 21.44 33.28 66.52
C LEU A 3 21.45 31.96 65.76
N HIS A 4 20.58 31.06 66.21
CA HIS A 4 20.17 29.86 65.51
C HIS A 4 19.38 30.29 64.27
N PHE A 5 20.03 30.38 63.10
CA PHE A 5 19.33 30.61 61.82
C PHE A 5 19.11 29.27 61.11
N ASN A 6 17.87 29.05 60.71
CA ASN A 6 17.24 27.74 60.52
C ASN A 6 17.48 27.22 59.09
N VAL A 7 18.35 26.22 58.92
CA VAL A 7 18.70 25.60 57.61
C VAL A 7 17.47 25.01 56.87
N LYS A 8 16.32 24.85 57.54
CA LYS A 8 15.06 24.39 56.94
C LYS A 8 14.35 25.43 56.07
N LEU A 9 14.60 26.74 56.26
CA LEU A 9 13.94 27.79 55.48
C LEU A 9 14.61 28.02 54.11
N ASP A 10 15.91 27.77 53.98
CA ASP A 10 16.67 27.94 52.73
C ASP A 10 16.41 26.83 51.70
N ILE A 11 16.12 25.60 52.16
CA ILE A 11 15.83 24.48 51.28
C ILE A 11 14.48 24.67 50.57
N LEU A 12 13.44 25.13 51.28
CA LEU A 12 12.16 25.45 50.61
C LEU A 12 12.32 26.60 49.62
N TYR A 13 13.13 27.63 49.93
CA TYR A 13 13.36 28.74 49.02
C TYR A 13 14.07 28.27 47.73
N PHE A 14 15.08 27.40 47.83
CA PHE A 14 15.75 26.80 46.66
C PHE A 14 14.83 25.89 45.83
N ILE A 15 13.94 25.12 46.46
CA ILE A 15 12.96 24.29 45.74
C ILE A 15 11.94 25.19 45.02
N PHE A 16 11.42 26.24 45.66
CA PHE A 16 10.50 27.18 45.02
C PHE A 16 11.17 28.03 43.92
N PHE A 17 12.46 28.37 44.05
CA PHE A 17 13.21 29.16 43.06
C PHE A 17 13.62 28.34 41.83
N THR A 18 13.97 27.06 42.00
CA THR A 18 14.24 26.14 40.88
C THR A 18 12.96 25.73 40.14
N PHE A 19 11.81 25.61 40.83
CA PHE A 19 10.50 25.44 40.18
C PHE A 19 10.03 26.68 39.41
N ARG A 20 10.47 27.89 39.78
CA ARG A 20 10.16 29.14 39.07
C ARG A 20 11.04 29.40 37.84
N LEU A 21 12.27 28.87 37.79
CA LEU A 21 13.20 29.04 36.67
C LEU A 21 13.20 27.88 35.67
N PHE A 22 12.69 26.71 36.06
CA PHE A 22 12.41 25.61 35.13
C PHE A 22 10.89 25.46 34.94
N SER A 23 10.22 26.56 34.58
CA SER A 23 9.00 26.42 33.78
C SER A 23 9.43 25.91 32.41
N TRP A 24 9.59 24.59 32.29
CA TRP A 24 9.55 23.89 31.01
C TRP A 24 8.12 24.07 30.48
N SER A 25 7.84 25.25 29.93
CA SER A 25 6.73 25.45 29.01
C SER A 25 7.12 24.71 27.74
N GLY A 26 6.97 23.38 27.78
CA GLY A 26 6.85 22.61 26.55
C GLY A 26 5.73 23.25 25.74
N PRO A 27 5.78 23.17 24.40
CA PRO A 27 4.70 23.69 23.58
C PRO A 27 3.37 23.20 24.18
N PRO A 28 2.35 24.07 24.32
CA PRO A 28 1.09 23.67 24.93
C PRO A 28 0.68 22.38 24.26
N VAL A 29 0.54 21.29 25.04
CA VAL A 29 -0.03 20.05 24.53
C VAL A 29 -1.43 20.43 24.13
N SER A 30 -1.57 20.77 22.85
CA SER A 30 -2.79 21.28 22.30
C SER A 30 -3.79 20.16 22.51
N ARG A 31 -4.77 20.41 23.39
CA ARG A 31 -5.99 19.60 23.47
C ARG A 31 -6.79 19.62 22.15
N LEU A 32 -6.26 20.31 21.13
CA LEU A 32 -6.78 20.35 19.79
C LEU A 32 -6.21 19.18 18.99
N CYS A 33 -7.12 18.47 18.33
CA CYS A 33 -6.76 17.42 17.41
C CYS A 33 -5.86 17.92 16.28
N PRO A 34 -5.06 17.02 15.67
CA PRO A 34 -4.26 17.35 14.50
C PRO A 34 -5.10 18.02 13.40
N ALA A 35 -4.47 18.88 12.61
CA ALA A 35 -5.15 19.54 11.50
C ALA A 35 -5.80 18.50 10.56
N GLY A 36 -7.06 18.75 10.18
CA GLY A 36 -7.83 17.81 9.35
C GLY A 36 -8.55 16.71 10.12
N CYS A 37 -8.33 16.58 11.43
CA CYS A 37 -9.04 15.65 12.30
C CYS A 37 -10.26 16.33 12.96
N THR A 38 -11.41 15.65 13.03
CA THR A 38 -12.61 16.14 13.74
C THR A 38 -12.66 15.68 15.18
N SER A 39 -12.25 14.44 15.45
CA SER A 39 -12.21 13.83 16.78
C SER A 39 -10.96 12.98 16.93
N CYS A 40 -10.27 13.07 18.06
CA CYS A 40 -9.02 12.40 18.32
C CYS A 40 -8.94 11.91 19.78
N SER A 41 -8.00 10.99 20.02
CA SER A 41 -7.64 10.48 21.33
C SER A 41 -6.12 10.45 21.47
N ALA A 42 -5.61 10.54 22.70
CA ALA A 42 -4.17 10.51 22.95
C ALA A 42 -3.50 9.21 22.45
N MET A 43 -4.18 8.07 22.63
CA MET A 43 -3.65 6.75 22.27
C MET A 43 -3.78 6.47 20.77
N ASN A 44 -5.00 6.58 20.23
CA ASN A 44 -5.30 6.14 18.86
C ASN A 44 -5.10 7.27 17.82
N GLY A 45 -4.69 8.47 18.24
CA GLY A 45 -4.59 9.64 17.36
C GLY A 45 -5.95 10.05 16.83
N CYS A 46 -6.04 10.32 15.53
CA CYS A 46 -7.30 10.74 14.92
C CYS A 46 -8.29 9.57 14.82
N LEU A 47 -9.56 9.83 15.15
CA LEU A 47 -10.67 8.88 15.08
C LEU A 47 -11.57 9.15 13.86
N SER A 48 -11.69 10.41 13.45
CA SER A 48 -12.50 10.81 12.29
C SER A 48 -11.89 12.01 11.58
N CYS A 49 -11.92 11.98 10.25
CA CYS A 49 -11.35 13.02 9.41
C CYS A 49 -12.41 14.02 8.94
N LYS A 50 -11.97 15.25 8.67
CA LYS A 50 -12.79 16.22 7.95
C LYS A 50 -13.12 15.70 6.55
N PRO A 51 -14.23 16.16 5.93
CA PRO A 51 -14.57 15.80 4.55
C PRO A 51 -13.41 16.04 3.59
N ARG A 52 -13.33 15.23 2.52
CA ARG A 52 -12.28 15.24 1.47
C ARG A 52 -10.92 14.66 1.86
N LEU A 53 -10.65 14.42 3.15
CA LEU A 53 -9.43 13.76 3.62
C LEU A 53 -9.62 12.25 3.69
N PHE A 54 -8.51 11.53 3.59
CA PHE A 54 -8.44 10.08 3.77
C PHE A 54 -7.95 9.72 5.16
N PHE A 55 -8.67 8.83 5.82
CA PHE A 55 -8.25 8.21 7.05
C PHE A 55 -7.22 7.12 6.76
N HIS A 56 -6.03 7.24 7.35
CA HIS A 56 -4.95 6.27 7.27
C HIS A 56 -4.61 5.75 8.66
N LEU A 57 -4.53 4.43 8.80
CA LEU A 57 -4.12 3.78 10.04
C LEU A 57 -2.65 3.40 9.94
N GLU A 58 -1.81 4.15 10.64
CA GLU A 58 -0.39 3.87 10.78
C GLU A 58 -0.21 2.76 11.84
N ARG A 59 0.59 1.74 11.50
CA ARG A 59 0.90 0.61 12.39
C ARG A 59 2.39 0.58 12.63
N ASP A 60 2.79 0.74 13.88
CA ASP A 60 4.18 0.64 14.31
C ASP A 60 4.27 -0.34 15.48
N ALA A 61 4.76 -1.55 15.21
CA ALA A 61 4.75 -2.69 16.13
C ALA A 61 3.36 -2.93 16.75
N MET A 62 3.18 -2.56 18.03
CA MET A 62 1.92 -2.71 18.77
C MET A 62 1.03 -1.45 18.73
N TRP A 63 1.53 -0.34 18.21
CA TRP A 63 0.82 0.93 18.16
C TRP A 63 0.01 1.06 16.88
N GLN A 64 -1.22 1.53 17.03
CA GLN A 64 -2.10 1.86 15.91
C GLN A 64 -2.60 3.28 16.08
N ARG A 65 -2.27 4.14 15.12
CA ARG A 65 -2.63 5.56 15.19
C ARG A 65 -3.30 6.00 13.89
N GLY A 66 -4.48 6.59 14.01
CA GLY A 66 -5.20 7.18 12.90
C GLY A 66 -4.63 8.56 12.56
N THR A 67 -4.45 8.80 11.27
CA THR A 67 -4.01 10.08 10.70
C THR A 67 -4.92 10.44 9.53
N CYS A 68 -5.04 11.74 9.24
CA CYS A 68 -5.83 12.23 8.10
C CYS A 68 -4.89 12.80 7.06
N LEU A 69 -4.98 12.29 5.83
CA LEU A 69 -4.09 12.65 4.73
C LEU A 69 -4.88 13.18 3.54
N THR A 70 -4.27 14.04 2.75
CA THR A 70 -4.84 14.53 1.47
C THR A 70 -4.73 13.47 0.36
N SER A 71 -3.69 12.64 0.41
CA SER A 71 -3.45 11.50 -0.48
C SER A 71 -2.91 10.31 0.31
N CYS A 72 -3.20 9.10 -0.17
CA CYS A 72 -2.72 7.89 0.48
C CYS A 72 -1.22 7.67 0.23
N PRO A 73 -0.49 7.12 1.23
CA PRO A 73 0.94 6.84 1.10
C PRO A 73 1.21 5.70 0.11
N GLN A 74 2.47 5.50 -0.25
CA GLN A 74 2.88 4.45 -1.18
C GLN A 74 2.47 3.06 -0.65
N GLY A 75 1.96 2.21 -1.55
CA GLY A 75 1.43 0.89 -1.19
C GLY A 75 0.00 0.92 -0.64
N TYR A 76 -0.66 2.08 -0.66
CA TYR A 76 -2.07 2.23 -0.29
C TYR A 76 -2.86 2.89 -1.42
N TYR A 77 -4.13 2.53 -1.54
CA TYR A 77 -5.10 3.16 -2.43
C TYR A 77 -6.23 3.80 -1.61
N GLY A 78 -6.77 4.90 -2.13
CA GLY A 78 -7.83 5.65 -1.45
C GLY A 78 -9.21 5.18 -1.92
N THR A 79 -10.04 4.72 -0.98
CA THR A 79 -11.44 4.41 -1.23
C THR A 79 -12.30 5.54 -0.70
N ARG A 80 -13.16 6.13 -1.54
CA ARG A 80 -14.12 7.15 -1.12
C ARG A 80 -15.46 6.49 -0.83
N SER A 81 -15.92 6.58 0.41
CA SER A 81 -17.29 6.24 0.81
C SER A 81 -18.07 7.51 1.16
N PRO A 82 -19.42 7.48 1.10
CA PRO A 82 -20.27 8.60 1.50
C PRO A 82 -20.01 9.09 2.94
N HIS A 83 -19.53 8.20 3.81
CA HIS A 83 -19.34 8.49 5.23
C HIS A 83 -17.88 8.74 5.59
N ILE A 84 -16.95 7.99 5.00
CA ILE A 84 -15.53 8.09 5.29
C ILE A 84 -14.71 7.72 4.06
N SER A 85 -13.65 8.47 3.79
CA SER A 85 -12.65 8.07 2.80
C SER A 85 -11.47 7.45 3.54
N THR A 86 -11.00 6.28 3.11
CA THR A 86 -9.97 5.50 3.82
C THR A 86 -8.85 5.08 2.89
N CYS A 87 -7.63 5.00 3.43
CA CYS A 87 -6.48 4.42 2.74
C CYS A 87 -6.39 2.94 3.07
N SER A 88 -6.56 2.09 2.06
CA SER A 88 -6.46 0.63 2.17
C SER A 88 -5.15 0.14 1.55
N ARG A 89 -4.51 -0.86 2.15
CA ARG A 89 -3.23 -1.40 1.65
C ARG A 89 -3.45 -2.18 0.36
N CYS A 90 -2.54 -2.04 -0.61
CA CYS A 90 -2.50 -2.88 -1.80
C CYS A 90 -2.29 -4.36 -1.41
N ARG A 91 -2.87 -5.28 -2.19
CA ARG A 91 -2.75 -6.73 -1.97
C ARG A 91 -1.56 -7.32 -2.72
N GLY A 92 -0.97 -8.38 -2.17
CA GLY A 92 0.08 -9.19 -2.79
C GLY A 92 1.36 -8.41 -3.10
N ASP A 93 1.97 -8.71 -4.24
CA ASP A 93 3.25 -8.14 -4.70
C ASP A 93 3.10 -6.82 -5.47
N CYS A 94 2.01 -6.09 -5.20
CA CYS A 94 1.72 -4.82 -5.82
C CYS A 94 2.33 -3.64 -5.04
N LYS A 95 3.24 -2.90 -5.68
CA LYS A 95 3.87 -1.69 -5.12
C LYS A 95 2.92 -0.48 -5.14
N SER A 96 2.06 -0.37 -6.14
CA SER A 96 1.07 0.71 -6.26
C SER A 96 -0.17 0.21 -6.98
N CYS A 97 -1.34 0.48 -6.41
CA CYS A 97 -2.63 0.01 -6.93
C CYS A 97 -3.63 1.16 -7.02
N PHE A 98 -4.54 1.07 -7.98
CA PHE A 98 -5.68 1.97 -8.12
C PHE A 98 -6.87 1.48 -7.30
N SER A 99 -7.06 0.15 -7.25
CA SER A 99 -8.10 -0.51 -6.48
C SER A 99 -7.55 -1.82 -5.90
N GLU A 100 -8.36 -2.52 -5.12
CA GLU A 100 -7.99 -3.82 -4.54
C GLU A 100 -7.54 -4.84 -5.59
N HIS A 101 -8.10 -4.79 -6.80
CA HIS A 101 -7.87 -5.77 -7.86
C HIS A 101 -7.06 -5.22 -9.04
N PHE A 102 -6.73 -3.92 -9.02
CA PHE A 102 -6.04 -3.26 -10.12
C PHE A 102 -4.75 -2.62 -9.64
N CYS A 103 -3.66 -3.35 -9.86
CA CYS A 103 -2.30 -2.88 -9.67
C CYS A 103 -1.84 -2.03 -10.85
N THR A 104 -1.15 -0.92 -10.56
CA THR A 104 -0.52 -0.05 -11.57
C THR A 104 0.98 -0.23 -11.61
N ARG A 105 1.60 -0.76 -10.54
CA ARG A 105 3.04 -1.01 -10.47
C ARG A 105 3.36 -2.18 -9.55
N CYS A 106 4.11 -3.15 -10.06
CA CYS A 106 4.55 -4.31 -9.30
C CYS A 106 5.86 -4.06 -8.54
N HIS A 107 6.11 -4.89 -7.51
CA HIS A 107 7.44 -4.97 -6.90
C HIS A 107 8.48 -5.50 -7.90
N PRO A 108 9.78 -5.18 -7.72
CA PRO A 108 10.85 -5.76 -8.52
C PRO A 108 10.77 -7.29 -8.54
N GLY A 109 11.07 -7.90 -9.70
CA GLY A 109 10.97 -9.34 -9.90
C GLY A 109 9.59 -9.84 -10.37
N HIS A 110 8.57 -8.99 -10.37
CA HIS A 110 7.22 -9.32 -10.85
C HIS A 110 6.88 -8.54 -12.12
N PHE A 111 6.05 -9.13 -12.97
CA PHE A 111 5.55 -8.54 -14.21
C PHE A 111 4.07 -8.21 -14.08
N LEU A 112 3.71 -7.02 -14.57
CA LEU A 112 2.32 -6.56 -14.58
C LEU A 112 1.57 -7.19 -15.77
N PHE A 113 0.44 -7.82 -15.49
CA PHE A 113 -0.47 -8.37 -16.48
C PHE A 113 -1.93 -8.12 -16.07
N ARG A 114 -2.69 -7.38 -16.89
CA ARG A 114 -4.12 -7.08 -16.66
C ARG A 114 -4.43 -6.56 -15.25
N GLY A 115 -3.56 -5.73 -14.69
CA GLY A 115 -3.72 -5.18 -13.34
C GLY A 115 -3.33 -6.12 -12.20
N LYS A 116 -2.68 -7.26 -12.49
CA LYS A 116 -2.13 -8.18 -11.49
C LYS A 116 -0.62 -8.31 -11.65
N CYS A 117 0.05 -8.63 -10.56
CA CYS A 117 1.49 -8.86 -10.54
C CYS A 117 1.76 -10.34 -10.37
N ASP A 118 2.52 -10.92 -11.30
CA ASP A 118 2.92 -12.31 -11.26
C ASP A 118 4.44 -12.42 -11.47
N ASN A 119 5.06 -13.48 -10.94
CA ASN A 119 6.49 -13.74 -11.11
C ASN A 119 6.88 -14.06 -12.56
N SER A 120 5.92 -14.54 -13.36
CA SER A 120 6.13 -14.95 -14.74
C SER A 120 4.92 -14.61 -15.60
N CYS A 121 5.14 -14.25 -16.86
CA CYS A 121 4.04 -13.96 -17.77
C CYS A 121 3.28 -15.23 -18.17
N PRO A 122 1.94 -15.24 -18.06
CA PRO A 122 1.13 -16.39 -18.45
C PRO A 122 1.12 -16.58 -19.98
N ASN A 123 1.05 -17.84 -20.44
CA ASN A 123 0.70 -18.30 -21.79
C ASN A 123 1.06 -17.38 -22.99
N GLY A 124 2.28 -17.52 -23.51
CA GLY A 124 2.66 -16.93 -24.80
C GLY A 124 2.86 -15.41 -24.79
N LEU A 125 2.81 -14.78 -23.61
CA LEU A 125 3.29 -13.42 -23.40
C LEU A 125 4.76 -13.44 -23.02
N THR A 126 5.51 -12.48 -23.53
CA THR A 126 6.92 -12.28 -23.18
C THR A 126 7.05 -11.24 -22.09
N ALA A 127 7.95 -11.52 -21.15
CA ALA A 127 8.34 -10.61 -20.11
C ALA A 127 9.16 -9.46 -20.71
N ASN A 128 8.61 -8.25 -20.73
CA ASN A 128 9.38 -7.08 -21.06
C ASN A 128 10.15 -6.62 -19.81
N ALA A 129 11.47 -6.80 -19.81
CA ALA A 129 12.31 -6.46 -18.66
C ALA A 129 12.44 -4.93 -18.42
N THR A 130 12.29 -4.10 -19.46
CA THR A 130 12.41 -2.64 -19.33
C THR A 130 11.14 -2.02 -18.76
N LEU A 131 9.97 -2.46 -19.23
CA LEU A 131 8.67 -1.98 -18.75
C LEU A 131 8.14 -2.77 -17.54
N ARG A 132 8.69 -3.96 -17.26
CA ARG A 132 8.19 -4.92 -16.26
C ARG A 132 6.72 -5.26 -16.46
N GLU A 133 6.36 -5.44 -17.73
CA GLU A 133 5.01 -5.75 -18.18
C GLU A 133 5.03 -7.00 -19.03
N CYS A 134 3.93 -7.75 -19.02
CA CYS A 134 3.72 -8.85 -19.93
C CYS A 134 3.15 -8.34 -21.24
N THR A 135 3.96 -8.36 -22.29
CA THR A 135 3.57 -7.91 -23.63
C THR A 135 3.48 -9.10 -24.58
N VAL A 136 2.66 -8.97 -25.62
CA VAL A 136 2.69 -9.92 -26.73
C VAL A 136 3.98 -9.69 -27.52
N HIS A 137 4.77 -10.74 -27.73
CA HIS A 137 5.85 -10.67 -28.70
C HIS A 137 5.24 -10.92 -30.07
N CYS A 138 5.11 -9.87 -30.87
CA CYS A 138 4.81 -9.97 -32.28
C CYS A 138 6.13 -9.71 -33.00
N GLU A 139 6.74 -10.72 -33.62
CA GLU A 139 7.80 -10.49 -34.60
C GLU A 139 7.13 -9.84 -35.81
N ALA A 140 7.49 -8.58 -36.08
CA ALA A 140 7.05 -7.91 -37.29
C ALA A 140 7.88 -8.47 -38.44
N GLU A 141 7.32 -9.41 -39.19
CA GLU A 141 7.85 -9.74 -40.51
C GLU A 141 7.66 -8.52 -41.44
N GLU A 142 8.63 -8.35 -42.34
CA GLU A 142 8.87 -7.13 -43.10
C GLU A 142 7.63 -6.67 -43.89
N TRP A 143 7.07 -5.54 -43.45
CA TRP A 143 6.01 -4.74 -44.07
C TRP A 143 4.95 -5.48 -44.90
N THR A 144 4.00 -6.16 -44.23
CA THR A 144 2.68 -6.40 -44.86
C THR A 144 1.53 -6.14 -43.91
N HIS A 145 0.81 -5.05 -44.21
CA HIS A 145 -0.48 -4.63 -43.69
C HIS A 145 -0.62 -4.39 -42.17
N ALA A 146 -1.26 -3.28 -41.81
CA ALA A 146 -1.64 -2.93 -40.45
C ALA A 146 -2.71 -3.92 -39.91
N GLY A 147 -2.30 -5.12 -39.54
CA GLY A 147 -3.13 -6.12 -38.86
C GLY A 147 -3.11 -5.94 -37.35
N ARG A 148 -4.25 -6.15 -36.68
CA ARG A 148 -4.27 -6.34 -35.21
C ARG A 148 -3.51 -7.63 -34.88
N CYS A 149 -2.62 -7.62 -33.89
CA CYS A 149 -1.88 -8.82 -33.49
C CYS A 149 -2.89 -9.88 -32.98
N VAL A 150 -3.03 -10.99 -33.71
CA VAL A 150 -3.92 -12.11 -33.35
C VAL A 150 -3.06 -13.20 -32.73
N GLN A 151 -3.40 -13.61 -31.51
CA GLN A 151 -2.76 -14.74 -30.83
C GLN A 151 -2.86 -15.99 -31.70
N ARG A 152 -1.73 -16.59 -32.11
CA ARG A 152 -1.74 -17.97 -32.62
C ARG A 152 -2.18 -18.85 -31.45
N ARG A 153 -3.44 -19.30 -31.46
CA ARG A 153 -3.90 -20.36 -30.58
C ARG A 153 -3.01 -21.56 -30.86
N SER A 154 -2.12 -21.89 -29.91
CA SER A 154 -1.39 -23.15 -29.89
C SER A 154 -2.42 -24.27 -29.72
N MET A 155 -3.04 -24.70 -30.82
CA MET A 155 -3.68 -26.01 -30.87
C MET A 155 -2.56 -27.03 -30.77
N LYS A 156 -2.45 -27.70 -29.62
CA LYS A 156 -1.67 -28.93 -29.49
C LYS A 156 -2.12 -29.85 -30.64
N PRO A 157 -1.21 -30.40 -31.46
CA PRO A 157 -1.61 -31.29 -32.53
C PRO A 157 -2.21 -32.56 -31.91
N TYR A 158 -3.53 -32.71 -31.98
CA TYR A 158 -4.19 -33.98 -31.73
C TYR A 158 -3.85 -34.88 -32.92
N ARG A 159 -2.92 -35.82 -32.74
CA ARG A 159 -2.66 -36.88 -33.72
C ARG A 159 -3.91 -37.75 -33.80
N ARG A 160 -4.74 -37.54 -34.82
CA ARG A 160 -5.82 -38.47 -35.18
C ARG A 160 -5.14 -39.73 -35.73
N GLY A 161 -5.15 -40.81 -34.94
CA GLY A 161 -4.68 -42.12 -35.38
C GLY A 161 -5.45 -42.59 -36.61
N GLN A 162 -4.73 -43.14 -37.57
CA GLN A 162 -5.27 -43.88 -38.71
C GLN A 162 -5.86 -45.19 -38.19
N GLU A 163 -7.18 -45.38 -38.28
CA GLU A 163 -7.79 -46.69 -38.13
C GLU A 163 -7.50 -47.52 -39.40
N SER A 164 -6.67 -48.55 -39.24
CA SER A 164 -6.53 -49.63 -40.22
C SER A 164 -7.75 -50.54 -40.15
N PRO A 165 -8.36 -50.94 -41.29
CA PRO A 165 -9.51 -51.84 -41.27
C PRO A 165 -9.08 -53.25 -40.84
N ALA A 166 -9.43 -53.64 -39.61
CA ALA A 166 -9.30 -55.02 -39.17
C ALA A 166 -10.39 -55.87 -39.83
N ARG A 167 -9.98 -56.78 -40.71
CA ARG A 167 -10.84 -57.85 -41.24
C ARG A 167 -11.29 -58.75 -40.09
N HIS A 168 -12.60 -58.88 -39.90
CA HIS A 168 -13.18 -59.93 -39.07
C HIS A 168 -13.15 -61.26 -39.83
N VAL A 169 -12.41 -62.24 -39.30
CA VAL A 169 -12.51 -63.64 -39.71
C VAL A 169 -13.46 -64.33 -38.72
N LEU A 170 -14.54 -64.89 -39.28
CA LEU A 170 -15.53 -65.71 -38.60
C LEU A 170 -14.90 -67.01 -38.07
N TRP A 171 -15.27 -67.38 -36.85
CA TRP A 171 -15.28 -68.75 -36.33
C TRP A 171 -16.63 -68.99 -35.67
#